data_AF-A0A851T006-F1
#
_entry.id   AF-A0A851T006-F1
#
_cell.length_a   1.000
_cell.length_b   1.000
_cell.length_c   1.000
_cell.angle_alpha   90.00
_cell.angle_beta   90.00
_cell.angle_gamma   90.00
#
_symmetry.space_group_name_H-M   'P 1'
#
loop_
_entity.id
_entity.type
_entity.pdbx_description
1 polymer ?
#
loop_
_entity_poly.entity_id
_entity_poly.type
_entity_poly.pdbx_seq_one_letter_code
_entity_poly.pdbx_strand_id
1 'polypeptide(L)'
;SFLCLVPDEAKSSYHVEGTGYDTYLRDAHRQFRDYCAICLRWEWPGSPRSLEKCNLEASFFEGHFLKVLFERMGRILDQPYDVNLQVTSVLSKLSLFPHPHIHEYLLDPYINLASGCRSLFSVIVRVVGDLMVRIQRIPDFTPKLLLVRKRLLGLEPEGPIIDHMTLLEGVIVLEEFCKELAAIAFVKYHASSTP
;
A
#
# COMPACT_ATOMS: atom_id res chain seq x y z
N SER A 1 -8.21 6.73 5.76
CA SER A 1 -7.04 7.06 4.92
C SER A 1 -5.91 6.09 5.19
N PHE A 2 -5.10 5.75 4.18
CA PHE A 2 -3.92 4.88 4.34
C PHE A 2 -2.84 5.49 5.27
N LEU A 3 -2.72 6.83 5.31
CA LEU A 3 -1.76 7.53 6.20
C LEU A 3 -1.99 7.25 7.69
N CYS A 4 -3.20 6.86 8.07
CA CYS A 4 -3.57 6.60 9.45
C CYS A 4 -3.42 5.12 9.85
N LEU A 5 -3.05 4.24 8.92
CA LEU A 5 -2.96 2.80 9.18
C LEU A 5 -1.69 2.45 9.96
N VAL A 6 -0.55 3.04 9.59
CA VAL A 6 0.72 2.73 10.25
C VAL A 6 0.73 3.38 11.63
N PRO A 7 1.02 2.62 12.71
CA PRO A 7 1.04 3.15 14.07
C PRO A 7 2.26 4.06 14.28
N ASP A 8 2.18 4.99 15.23
CA ASP A 8 3.22 6.01 15.42
C ASP A 8 4.59 5.41 15.76
N GLU A 9 4.62 4.30 16.50
CA GLU A 9 5.86 3.59 16.86
C GLU A 9 6.57 2.99 15.64
N ALA A 10 5.82 2.76 14.55
CA ALA A 10 6.31 2.23 13.28
C ALA A 10 6.55 3.32 12.22
N LYS A 11 6.26 4.60 12.52
CA LYS A 11 6.57 5.72 11.63
C LYS A 11 8.02 6.14 11.83
N SER A 12 8.85 5.86 10.84
CA SER A 12 10.28 6.10 10.89
C SER A 12 10.74 7.17 9.89
N SER A 13 9.92 7.49 8.88
CA SER A 13 10.31 8.44 7.83
C SER A 13 10.53 9.87 8.32
N TYR A 14 9.77 10.37 9.30
CA TYR A 14 9.94 11.76 9.82
C TYR A 14 11.31 12.06 10.43
N HIS A 15 12.10 11.03 10.75
CA HIS A 15 13.42 11.17 11.35
C HIS A 15 14.55 11.23 10.30
N VAL A 16 14.20 11.24 9.01
CA VAL A 16 15.15 11.32 7.90
C VAL A 16 14.74 12.45 6.95
N GLU A 17 15.70 13.29 6.55
CA GLU A 17 15.44 14.37 5.61
C GLU A 17 15.08 13.83 4.21
N GLY A 18 14.24 14.56 3.49
CA GLY A 18 13.90 14.23 2.10
C GLY A 18 12.78 13.20 1.90
N THR A 19 12.24 12.58 2.96
CA THR A 19 11.12 11.61 2.86
C THR A 19 9.74 12.24 3.03
N GLY A 20 9.61 13.54 2.73
CA GLY A 20 8.37 14.30 2.87
C GLY A 20 7.24 13.79 1.98
N TYR A 21 6.01 13.94 2.46
CA TYR A 21 4.81 13.47 1.75
C TYR A 21 4.56 14.21 0.43
N ASP A 22 5.05 15.44 0.27
CA ASP A 22 4.88 16.25 -0.94
C ASP A 22 5.49 15.59 -2.19
N THR A 23 6.59 14.84 -2.04
CA THR A 23 7.18 14.09 -3.15
C THR A 23 6.22 13.03 -3.67
N TYR A 24 5.56 12.29 -2.76
CA TYR A 24 4.54 11.31 -3.14
C TYR A 24 3.37 11.94 -3.89
N LEU A 25 2.91 13.12 -3.46
CA LEU A 25 1.83 13.84 -4.16
C LEU A 25 2.23 14.27 -5.57
N ARG A 26 3.42 14.84 -5.74
CA ARG A 26 3.94 15.23 -7.06
C ARG A 26 4.09 14.03 -7.99
N ASP A 27 4.63 12.93 -7.47
CA ASP A 27 4.83 11.71 -8.23
C ASP A 27 3.52 11.05 -8.61
N ALA A 28 2.57 10.94 -7.67
CA ALA A 28 1.23 10.43 -7.94
C ALA A 28 0.51 11.29 -9.00
N HIS A 29 0.61 12.61 -8.93
CA HIS A 29 0.00 13.51 -9.92
C HIS A 29 0.57 13.29 -11.33
N ARG A 30 1.90 13.25 -11.44
CA ARG A 30 2.58 12.98 -12.72
C ARG A 30 2.18 11.61 -13.27
N GLN A 31 2.34 10.56 -12.47
CA GLN A 31 2.09 9.20 -12.92
C GLN A 31 0.61 9.00 -13.29
N PHE A 32 -0.33 9.50 -12.47
CA PHE A 32 -1.75 9.36 -12.75
C PHE A 32 -2.14 9.99 -14.08
N ARG A 33 -1.66 11.21 -14.37
CA ARG A 33 -1.88 11.87 -15.66
C ARG A 33 -1.36 11.04 -16.83
N ASP A 34 -0.16 10.47 -16.70
CA ASP A 34 0.45 9.66 -17.75
C ASP A 34 -0.36 8.36 -17.98
N TYR A 35 -0.84 7.72 -16.92
CA TYR A 35 -1.73 6.55 -17.01
C TYR A 35 -3.10 6.90 -17.62
N CYS A 36 -3.68 8.06 -17.29
CA CYS A 36 -4.89 8.53 -17.95
C CYS A 36 -4.70 8.63 -19.46
N ALA A 37 -3.59 9.23 -19.92
CA ALA A 37 -3.29 9.35 -21.35
C ALA A 37 -3.15 7.98 -22.04
N ILE A 38 -2.54 6.99 -21.38
CA ILE A 38 -2.44 5.61 -21.89
C ILE A 38 -3.82 4.96 -22.00
N CYS A 39 -4.65 5.11 -20.97
CA CYS A 39 -5.94 4.45 -20.85
C CYS A 39 -7.04 5.09 -21.71
N LEU A 40 -6.83 6.29 -22.29
CA LEU A 40 -7.78 6.93 -23.21
C LEU A 40 -8.23 5.99 -24.33
N ARG A 41 -7.34 5.12 -24.81
CA ARG A 41 -7.62 4.17 -25.90
C ARG A 41 -8.41 2.93 -25.47
N TRP A 42 -8.63 2.74 -24.17
CA TRP A 42 -9.23 1.54 -23.62
C TRP A 42 -10.74 1.69 -23.39
N GLU A 43 -11.31 2.88 -23.63
CA GLU A 43 -12.75 3.15 -23.56
C GLU A 43 -13.39 2.71 -22.25
N TRP A 44 -12.68 2.92 -21.14
CA TRP A 44 -13.13 2.54 -19.82
C TRP A 44 -14.36 3.34 -19.37
N PRO A 45 -15.23 2.75 -18.53
CA PRO A 45 -16.39 3.46 -18.03
C PRO A 45 -15.97 4.60 -17.10
N GLY A 46 -16.56 5.78 -17.30
CA GLY A 46 -16.31 6.96 -16.46
C GLY A 46 -16.93 6.88 -15.06
N SER A 47 -17.87 5.96 -14.84
CA SER A 47 -18.52 5.71 -13.56
C SER A 47 -18.68 4.20 -13.30
N PRO A 48 -18.75 3.77 -12.02
CA PRO A 48 -19.06 2.39 -11.69
C PRO A 48 -20.36 1.97 -12.38
N ARG A 49 -20.35 0.81 -13.03
CA ARG A 49 -21.60 0.24 -13.56
C ARG A 49 -22.46 -0.21 -12.39
N SER A 50 -23.78 -0.19 -12.57
CA SER A 50 -24.71 -0.75 -11.58
C SER A 50 -24.32 -2.19 -11.26
N LEU A 51 -24.22 -2.50 -9.97
CA LEU A 51 -23.91 -3.85 -9.51
C LEU A 51 -24.95 -4.82 -10.05
N GLU A 52 -24.48 -5.84 -10.78
CA GLU A 52 -25.32 -6.96 -11.18
C GLU A 52 -25.76 -7.75 -9.94
N LYS A 53 -26.83 -8.54 -10.07
CA LYS A 53 -27.26 -9.42 -8.98
C LYS A 53 -26.14 -10.45 -8.71
N CYS A 54 -25.44 -10.30 -7.59
CA CYS A 54 -24.40 -11.23 -7.15
C CYS A 54 -25.00 -12.34 -6.27
N ASN A 55 -24.50 -13.57 -6.44
CA ASN A 55 -24.76 -14.65 -5.50
C ASN A 55 -23.88 -14.46 -4.24
N LEU A 56 -24.47 -14.00 -3.13
CA LEU A 56 -23.77 -13.75 -1.88
C LEU A 56 -23.28 -15.03 -1.18
N GLU A 57 -23.78 -16.20 -1.58
CA GLU A 57 -23.35 -17.49 -1.04
C GLU A 57 -22.13 -18.05 -1.79
N ALA A 58 -21.84 -17.55 -2.99
CA ALA A 58 -20.68 -17.97 -3.75
C ALA A 58 -19.40 -17.36 -3.14
N SER A 59 -18.32 -18.14 -3.11
CA SER A 59 -17.01 -17.61 -2.72
C SER A 59 -16.57 -16.53 -3.70
N PHE A 60 -16.22 -15.36 -3.19
CA PHE A 60 -15.73 -14.27 -4.02
C PHE A 60 -14.41 -14.65 -4.70
N PHE A 61 -14.33 -14.34 -5.99
CA PHE A 61 -13.15 -14.59 -6.80
C PHE A 61 -12.59 -13.27 -7.34
N GLU A 62 -11.57 -12.76 -6.66
CA GLU A 62 -10.81 -11.57 -7.06
C GLU A 62 -9.90 -11.79 -8.28
N GLY A 63 -9.80 -13.01 -8.77
CA GLY A 63 -8.87 -13.39 -9.84
C GLY A 63 -7.50 -13.84 -9.31
N HIS A 64 -6.84 -14.73 -10.04
CA HIS A 64 -5.55 -15.32 -9.63
C HIS A 64 -4.46 -14.27 -9.40
N PHE A 65 -4.42 -13.24 -10.24
CA PHE A 65 -3.39 -12.20 -10.17
C PHE A 65 -3.50 -11.37 -8.88
N LEU A 66 -4.69 -10.82 -8.59
CA LEU A 66 -4.93 -10.06 -7.37
C LEU A 66 -4.82 -10.96 -6.13
N LYS A 67 -5.24 -12.23 -6.23
CA LYS A 67 -5.09 -13.20 -5.14
C LYS A 67 -3.63 -13.35 -4.71
N VAL A 68 -2.72 -13.52 -5.67
CA VAL A 68 -1.28 -13.63 -5.40
C VAL A 68 -0.74 -12.33 -4.79
N LEU A 69 -1.09 -11.18 -5.35
CA LEU A 69 -0.63 -9.89 -4.82
C LEU A 69 -1.10 -9.65 -3.38
N PHE A 70 -2.35 -9.99 -3.07
CA PHE A 70 -2.91 -9.83 -1.73
C PHE A 70 -2.37 -10.85 -0.73
N GLU A 71 -2.09 -12.08 -1.15
CA GLU A 71 -1.38 -13.07 -0.32
C GLU A 71 0.04 -12.61 0.01
N ARG A 72 0.76 -12.03 -0.96
CA ARG A 72 2.09 -11.48 -0.75
C ARG A 72 2.07 -10.21 0.10
N MET A 73 1.12 -9.31 -0.13
CA MET A 73 0.94 -8.11 0.69
C MET A 73 0.60 -8.48 2.14
N GLY A 74 -0.20 -9.52 2.34
CA GLY A 74 -0.51 -10.06 3.66
C GLY A 74 0.70 -10.66 4.40
N ARG A 75 1.81 -10.92 3.71
CA ARG A 75 3.07 -11.45 4.26
C ARG A 75 4.21 -10.44 4.20
N ILE A 76 3.92 -9.15 4.03
CA ILE A 76 4.94 -8.10 3.88
C ILE A 76 5.95 -8.07 5.04
N LEU A 77 5.56 -8.49 6.24
CA LEU A 77 6.42 -8.55 7.44
C LEU A 77 7.29 -9.81 7.52
N ASP A 78 7.04 -10.79 6.65
CA ASP A 78 7.59 -12.15 6.72
C ASP A 78 8.24 -12.59 5.40
N GLN A 79 8.48 -11.65 4.47
CA GLN A 79 9.07 -11.95 3.17
C GLN A 79 10.22 -10.99 2.84
N PRO A 80 11.14 -11.39 1.93
CA PRO A 80 12.32 -10.59 1.58
C PRO A 80 11.99 -9.17 1.11
N TYR A 81 12.87 -8.22 1.44
CA TYR A 81 12.72 -6.81 1.10
C TYR A 81 12.53 -6.55 -0.41
N ASP A 82 13.31 -7.23 -1.26
CA ASP A 82 13.20 -7.13 -2.71
C ASP A 82 11.83 -7.61 -3.23
N VAL A 83 11.29 -8.69 -2.67
CA VAL A 83 9.94 -9.17 -2.99
C VAL A 83 8.90 -8.14 -2.57
N ASN A 84 9.04 -7.53 -1.39
CA ASN A 84 8.16 -6.46 -0.94
C ASN A 84 8.15 -5.28 -1.91
N LEU A 85 9.31 -4.82 -2.37
CA LEU A 85 9.42 -3.74 -3.35
C LEU A 85 8.69 -4.06 -4.66
N GLN A 86 8.78 -5.30 -5.15
CA GLN A 86 8.07 -5.70 -6.37
C GLN A 86 6.56 -5.73 -6.16
N VAL A 87 6.09 -6.30 -5.06
CA VAL A 87 4.66 -6.42 -4.75
C VAL A 87 4.02 -5.05 -4.62
N THR A 88 4.65 -4.14 -3.86
CA THR A 88 4.13 -2.77 -3.70
C THR A 88 4.20 -2.00 -5.02
N SER A 89 5.28 -2.13 -5.81
CA SER A 89 5.37 -1.49 -7.12
C SER A 89 4.24 -1.90 -8.07
N VAL A 90 3.91 -3.20 -8.11
CA VAL A 90 2.80 -3.69 -8.95
C VAL A 90 1.46 -3.15 -8.45
N LEU A 91 1.21 -3.18 -7.13
CA LEU A 91 -0.04 -2.66 -6.56
C LEU A 91 -0.18 -1.14 -6.75
N SER A 92 0.89 -0.36 -6.64
CA SER A 92 0.90 1.08 -6.91
C SER A 92 0.54 1.36 -8.37
N LYS A 93 1.11 0.62 -9.32
CA LYS A 93 0.77 0.73 -10.75
C LYS A 93 -0.69 0.40 -11.04
N LEU A 94 -1.22 -0.68 -10.45
CA LEU A 94 -2.64 -1.02 -10.58
C LEU A 94 -3.54 0.09 -10.03
N SER A 95 -3.14 0.70 -8.91
CA SER A 95 -3.90 1.76 -8.25
C SER A 95 -3.99 3.05 -9.07
N LEU A 96 -3.01 3.28 -9.96
CA LEU A 96 -2.99 4.44 -10.86
C LEU A 96 -3.99 4.33 -12.02
N PHE A 97 -4.49 3.14 -12.34
CA PHE A 97 -5.45 2.99 -13.43
C PHE A 97 -6.74 3.78 -13.17
N PRO A 98 -7.21 4.63 -14.11
CA PRO A 98 -8.47 5.39 -13.99
C PRO A 98 -9.70 4.51 -14.25
N HIS A 99 -9.80 3.36 -13.60
CA HIS A 99 -10.96 2.49 -13.66
C HIS A 99 -11.75 2.53 -12.34
N PRO A 100 -13.07 2.78 -12.36
CA PRO A 100 -13.87 2.96 -11.14
C PRO A 100 -13.81 1.77 -10.20
N HIS A 101 -14.01 0.54 -10.69
CA HIS A 101 -13.98 -0.65 -9.84
C HIS A 101 -12.58 -1.02 -9.32
N ILE A 102 -11.51 -0.65 -10.04
CA ILE A 102 -10.14 -0.85 -9.55
C ILE A 102 -9.88 0.15 -8.41
N HIS A 103 -10.35 1.39 -8.56
CA HIS A 103 -10.27 2.39 -7.50
C HIS A 103 -11.02 1.93 -6.25
N GLU A 104 -12.29 1.50 -6.36
CA GLU A 104 -13.06 0.98 -5.23
C GLU A 104 -12.34 -0.19 -4.53
N TYR A 105 -11.86 -1.16 -5.31
CA TYR A 105 -11.29 -2.39 -4.74
C TYR A 105 -9.91 -2.22 -4.09
N LEU A 106 -9.10 -1.27 -4.59
CA LEU A 106 -7.73 -1.05 -4.11
C LEU A 106 -7.59 0.15 -3.17
N LEU A 107 -8.39 1.21 -3.33
CA LEU A 107 -8.15 2.50 -2.70
C LEU A 107 -9.27 2.98 -1.78
N ASP A 108 -10.51 2.49 -1.94
CA ASP A 108 -11.62 2.92 -1.09
C ASP A 108 -11.59 2.18 0.27
N PRO A 109 -11.35 2.90 1.38
CA PRO A 109 -11.37 2.29 2.71
C PRO A 109 -12.79 1.96 3.21
N TYR A 110 -13.83 2.44 2.53
CA TYR A 110 -15.24 2.30 2.92
C TYR A 110 -16.02 1.32 2.04
N ILE A 111 -15.34 0.58 1.16
CA ILE A 111 -15.97 -0.44 0.33
C ILE A 111 -16.69 -1.49 1.19
N ASN A 112 -17.96 -1.72 0.91
CA ASN A 112 -18.75 -2.75 1.57
C ASN A 112 -18.36 -4.13 1.03
N LEU A 113 -17.76 -4.96 1.88
CA LEU A 113 -17.34 -6.31 1.53
C LEU A 113 -18.28 -7.35 2.13
N ALA A 114 -18.62 -8.38 1.36
CA ALA A 114 -19.27 -9.57 1.90
C ALA A 114 -18.32 -10.33 2.85
N SER A 115 -18.88 -11.18 3.69
CA SER A 115 -18.09 -12.00 4.63
C SER A 115 -17.02 -12.81 3.89
N GLY A 116 -15.81 -12.84 4.45
CA GLY A 116 -14.66 -13.55 3.86
C GLY A 116 -14.00 -12.85 2.66
N CYS A 117 -14.59 -11.77 2.14
CA CYS A 117 -13.97 -10.99 1.07
C CYS A 117 -12.89 -10.06 1.61
N ARG A 118 -11.96 -9.67 0.74
CA ARG A 118 -10.88 -8.74 1.06
C ARG A 118 -10.73 -7.67 0.00
N SER A 119 -10.45 -6.45 0.43
CA SER A 119 -9.87 -5.36 -0.37
C SER A 119 -8.41 -5.15 0.01
N LEU A 120 -7.66 -4.38 -0.78
CA LEU A 120 -6.28 -4.01 -0.42
C LEU A 120 -6.22 -3.32 0.95
N PHE A 121 -7.14 -2.39 1.21
CA PHE A 121 -7.26 -1.73 2.51
C PHE A 121 -7.45 -2.75 3.65
N SER A 122 -8.35 -3.71 3.50
CA SER A 122 -8.57 -4.75 4.52
C SER A 122 -7.34 -5.64 4.75
N VAL A 123 -6.57 -5.91 3.70
CA VAL A 123 -5.31 -6.68 3.80
C VAL A 123 -4.31 -5.91 4.64
N ILE A 124 -4.13 -4.63 4.36
CA ILE A 124 -3.21 -3.76 5.11
C ILE A 124 -3.65 -3.61 6.57
N VAL A 125 -4.94 -3.45 6.84
CA VAL A 125 -5.45 -3.39 8.23
C VAL A 125 -5.10 -4.66 9.02
N ARG A 126 -5.23 -5.85 8.41
CA ARG A 126 -4.83 -7.11 9.07
C ARG A 126 -3.33 -7.18 9.33
N VAL A 127 -2.51 -6.76 8.36
CA VAL A 127 -1.04 -6.68 8.50
C VAL A 127 -0.65 -5.75 9.64
N VAL A 128 -1.27 -4.57 9.71
CA VAL A 128 -1.04 -3.60 10.81
C VAL A 128 -1.45 -4.19 12.16
N GLY A 129 -2.58 -4.89 12.23
CA GLY A 129 -3.02 -5.57 13.46
C GLY A 129 -2.00 -6.60 13.94
N ASP A 130 -1.45 -7.40 13.04
CA ASP A 130 -0.37 -8.35 13.35
C ASP A 130 0.92 -7.63 13.76
N LEU A 131 1.31 -6.56 13.06
CA LEU A 131 2.45 -5.72 13.41
C LEU A 131 2.36 -5.21 14.85
N MET A 132 1.20 -4.68 15.26
CA MET A 132 0.99 -4.15 16.61
C MET A 132 1.26 -5.18 17.70
N VAL A 133 0.91 -6.45 17.47
CA VAL A 133 1.18 -7.55 18.43
C VAL A 133 2.67 -7.88 18.45
N ARG A 134 3.34 -7.87 17.29
CA ARG A 134 4.74 -8.24 17.16
C ARG A 134 5.69 -7.17 17.71
N ILE A 135 5.38 -5.87 17.55
CA ILE A 135 6.19 -4.76 18.07
C ILE A 135 6.41 -4.90 19.58
N GLN A 136 5.38 -5.33 20.32
CA GLN A 136 5.47 -5.49 21.79
C GLN A 136 6.50 -6.53 22.25
N ARG A 137 6.96 -7.41 21.34
CA ARG A 137 7.94 -8.47 21.63
C ARG A 137 9.36 -8.09 21.21
N ILE A 138 9.55 -6.94 20.58
CA ILE A 138 10.84 -6.50 20.04
C ILE A 138 11.37 -5.36 20.93
N PRO A 139 12.39 -5.62 21.76
CA PRO A 139 13.02 -4.55 22.53
C PRO A 139 13.72 -3.57 21.58
N ASP A 140 13.67 -2.28 21.94
CA ASP A 140 14.26 -1.17 21.18
C ASP A 140 13.78 -1.13 19.71
N PHE A 141 12.50 -1.42 19.48
CA PHE A 141 11.92 -1.49 18.14
C PHE A 141 12.17 -0.23 17.32
N THR A 142 11.79 0.96 17.81
CA THR A 142 11.91 2.22 17.05
C THR A 142 13.38 2.57 16.73
N PRO A 143 14.34 2.52 17.69
CA PRO A 143 15.75 2.68 17.35
C PRO A 143 16.26 1.70 16.29
N LYS A 144 15.89 0.42 16.37
CA LYS A 144 16.27 -0.60 15.37
C LYS A 144 15.67 -0.29 14.01
N LEU A 145 14.39 0.08 13.94
CA LEU A 145 13.70 0.44 12.71
C LEU A 145 14.38 1.64 12.02
N LEU A 146 14.75 2.67 12.79
CA LEU A 146 15.48 3.82 12.29
C LEU A 146 16.86 3.45 11.74
N LEU A 147 17.59 2.58 12.42
CA LEU A 147 18.89 2.10 11.95
C LEU A 147 18.76 1.33 10.64
N VAL A 148 17.80 0.41 10.54
CA VAL A 148 17.53 -0.34 9.30
C VAL A 148 17.16 0.60 8.15
N ARG A 149 16.30 1.59 8.38
CA ARG A 149 15.96 2.62 7.38
C ARG A 149 17.20 3.35 6.88
N LYS A 150 18.07 3.81 7.79
CA LYS A 150 19.31 4.51 7.40
C LYS A 150 20.24 3.63 6.57
N ARG A 151 20.37 2.33 6.92
CA ARG A 151 21.13 1.36 6.12
C ARG A 151 20.55 1.17 4.72
N LEU A 152 19.23 1.01 4.61
CA LEU A 152 18.55 0.88 3.30
C LEU A 152 18.73 2.12 2.42
N LEU A 153 18.85 3.31 3.02
CA LEU A 153 19.13 4.57 2.33
C LEU A 153 20.63 4.80 2.04
N GLY A 154 21.51 3.89 2.46
CA GLY A 154 22.97 4.04 2.33
C GLY A 154 23.57 5.13 3.21
N LEU A 155 22.84 5.62 4.23
CA LEU A 155 23.29 6.65 5.15
C LEU A 155 24.16 6.09 6.29
N GLU A 156 24.02 4.80 6.58
CA GLU A 156 24.80 4.06 7.56
C GLU A 156 25.39 2.82 6.89
N PRO A 157 26.65 2.44 7.19
CA PRO A 157 27.24 1.25 6.63
C PRO A 157 26.53 -0.02 7.12
N GLU A 158 26.74 -1.12 6.39
CA GLU A 158 26.42 -2.45 6.91
C GLU A 158 27.21 -2.66 8.21
N GLY A 159 26.47 -2.92 9.29
CA GLY A 159 27.03 -3.10 10.62
C GLY A 159 26.65 -4.47 11.19
N PRO A 160 26.66 -4.64 12.52
CA PRO A 160 26.28 -5.90 13.14
C PRO A 160 24.86 -6.32 12.71
N ILE A 161 24.65 -7.64 12.71
CA ILE A 161 23.36 -8.27 12.42
C ILE A 161 22.34 -7.72 13.42
N ILE A 162 21.21 -7.24 12.89
CA ILE A 162 20.09 -6.76 13.68
C ILE A 162 19.08 -7.91 13.75
N ASP A 163 18.56 -8.20 14.94
CA ASP A 163 17.48 -9.18 15.08
C ASP A 163 16.21 -8.66 14.40
N HIS A 164 15.43 -9.55 13.80
CA HIS A 164 14.17 -9.23 13.12
C HIS A 164 14.30 -8.34 11.86
N MET A 165 15.44 -8.37 11.16
CA MET A 165 15.67 -7.58 9.93
C MET A 165 14.50 -7.64 8.92
N THR A 166 14.04 -8.84 8.56
CA THR A 166 12.94 -9.02 7.59
C THR A 166 11.67 -8.26 7.99
N LEU A 167 11.33 -8.30 9.28
CA LEU A 167 10.15 -7.58 9.79
C LEU A 167 10.38 -6.07 9.73
N LEU A 168 11.54 -5.58 10.16
CA LEU A 168 11.87 -4.15 10.17
C LEU A 168 11.86 -3.56 8.74
N GLU A 169 12.44 -4.28 7.79
CA GLU A 169 12.39 -3.94 6.36
C GLU A 169 10.94 -3.91 5.85
N GLY A 170 10.15 -4.94 6.19
CA GLY A 170 8.73 -5.01 5.84
C GLY A 170 7.91 -3.83 6.39
N VAL A 171 8.19 -3.40 7.63
CA VAL A 171 7.54 -2.23 8.24
C VAL A 171 7.88 -0.95 7.47
N ILE A 172 9.15 -0.76 7.08
CA ILE A 172 9.57 0.41 6.30
C ILE A 172 8.87 0.43 4.95
N VAL A 173 8.82 -0.70 4.23
CA VAL A 173 8.12 -0.79 2.95
C VAL A 173 6.61 -0.54 3.11
N LEU A 174 6.00 -1.06 4.18
CA LEU A 174 4.60 -0.81 4.49
C LEU A 174 4.32 0.68 4.74
N GLU A 175 5.20 1.37 5.46
CA GLU A 175 5.11 2.82 5.70
C GLU A 175 5.18 3.62 4.39
N GLU A 176 6.17 3.35 3.55
CA GLU A 176 6.33 4.04 2.27
C GLU A 176 5.16 3.76 1.32
N PHE A 177 4.69 2.52 1.26
CA PHE A 177 3.57 2.13 0.41
C PHE A 177 2.24 2.76 0.86
N CYS A 178 1.98 2.85 2.16
CA CYS A 178 0.79 3.56 2.68
C CYS A 178 0.78 5.05 2.29
N LYS A 179 1.96 5.71 2.28
CA LYS A 179 2.09 7.09 1.78
C LYS A 179 1.80 7.16 0.28
N GLU A 180 2.36 6.25 -0.50
CA GLU A 180 2.14 6.21 -1.95
C GLU A 180 0.65 6.01 -2.29
N LEU A 181 -0.02 5.02 -1.68
CA LEU A 181 -1.46 4.78 -1.89
C LEU A 181 -2.32 5.98 -1.50
N ALA A 182 -2.00 6.63 -0.38
CA ALA A 182 -2.73 7.83 0.04
C ALA A 182 -2.58 8.97 -0.97
N ALA A 183 -1.38 9.16 -1.52
CA ALA A 183 -1.13 10.19 -2.51
C ALA A 183 -1.88 9.90 -3.82
N ILE A 184 -1.87 8.65 -4.28
CA ILE A 184 -2.65 8.20 -5.45
C ILE A 184 -4.14 8.43 -5.22
N ALA A 185 -4.70 7.99 -4.09
CA ALA A 185 -6.11 8.16 -3.78
C ALA A 185 -6.51 9.64 -3.75
N PHE A 186 -5.70 10.49 -3.12
CA PHE A 186 -5.90 11.93 -3.05
C PHE A 186 -5.93 12.57 -4.45
N VAL A 187 -4.92 12.32 -5.27
CA VAL A 187 -4.82 12.87 -6.63
C VAL A 187 -6.03 12.45 -7.47
N LYS A 188 -6.41 11.17 -7.43
CA LYS A 188 -7.57 10.65 -8.18
C LYS A 188 -8.86 11.35 -7.78
N TYR A 189 -9.10 11.51 -6.48
CA TYR A 189 -10.28 12.18 -5.95
C TYR A 189 -10.39 13.64 -6.40
N HIS A 190 -9.26 14.37 -6.41
CA HIS A 190 -9.23 15.76 -6.87
C HIS A 190 -9.32 15.89 -8.39
N ALA A 191 -8.78 14.93 -9.15
CA ALA A 191 -8.91 14.90 -10.60
C ALA A 191 -10.37 14.63 -11.05
N SER A 192 -11.11 13.78 -10.33
CA SER A 192 -12.55 13.55 -10.60
C SER A 192 -13.45 14.70 -10.15
N SER A 193 -13.01 15.50 -9.20
CA SER A 193 -13.78 16.63 -8.65
C SER A 193 -13.57 17.95 -9.40
N THR A 194 -12.63 17.98 -10.35
CA THR A 194 -12.38 19.15 -11.20
C THR A 194 -13.30 19.04 -12.44
N PRO A 195 -14.21 20.01 -12.66
CA PRO A 195 -15.18 19.96 -13.76
C PRO A 195 -14.55 20.06 -15.15
#